data_AF-A0A3C0VLM4-F1
#
_entry.id   AF-A0A3C0VLM4-F1
#
_cell.length_a   1.000
_cell.length_b   1.000
_cell.length_c   1.000
_cell.angle_alpha   90.00
_cell.angle_beta   90.00
_cell.angle_gamma   90.00
#
_symmetry.space_group_name_H-M   'P 1'
#
loop_
_entity.id
_entity.type
_entity.pdbx_description
1 polymer ?
#
loop_
_entity_poly.entity_id
_entity_poly.type
_entity_poly.pdbx_seq_one_letter_code
_entity_poly.pdbx_strand_id
1 'polypeptide(L)' 'QAGYGPITTEIIDAPVFYYAEDYHQQYLGKNPNGYCGLGGTGVTCQIGVSS' A
#
# COMPACT_ATOMS: atom_id res chain seq x y z
N GLN A 1 18.48 -11.81 -0.33
CA GLN A 1 17.46 -11.14 0.52
C GLN A 1 17.75 -9.65 0.51
N ALA A 2 16.74 -8.79 0.33
CA ALA A 2 16.96 -7.35 0.09
C ALA A 2 17.18 -6.50 1.37
N GLY A 3 17.39 -7.12 2.53
CA GLY A 3 17.83 -6.43 3.75
C GLY A 3 16.78 -5.59 4.48
N TYR A 4 15.49 -5.68 4.12
CA TYR A 4 14.42 -4.83 4.68
C TYR A 4 13.92 -5.18 6.10
N GLY A 5 14.56 -6.13 6.78
CA GLY A 5 14.10 -6.59 8.10
C GLY A 5 12.83 -7.46 8.05
N PRO A 6 12.20 -7.73 9.20
CA PRO A 6 10.98 -8.52 9.27
C PRO A 6 9.77 -7.78 8.69
N ILE A 7 8.79 -8.52 8.19
CA ILE A 7 7.50 -7.99 7.75
C ILE A 7 6.76 -7.40 8.95
N THR A 8 6.24 -6.19 8.81
CA THR A 8 5.52 -5.45 9.86
C THR A 8 4.00 -5.47 9.70
N THR A 9 3.47 -6.16 8.69
CA THR A 9 2.03 -6.28 8.45
C THR A 9 1.31 -6.93 9.63
N GLU A 10 0.27 -6.28 10.13
CA GLU A 10 -0.60 -6.81 11.18
C GLU A 10 -1.81 -7.54 10.56
N ILE A 11 -2.16 -8.70 11.12
CA ILE A 11 -3.31 -9.52 10.67
C ILE A 11 -4.23 -9.74 11.87
N ILE A 12 -5.42 -9.15 11.81
CA ILE A 12 -6.45 -9.19 12.85
C ILE A 12 -7.83 -9.40 12.22
N ASP A 13 -8.82 -9.76 13.05
CA ASP A 13 -10.22 -9.75 12.63
C ASP A 13 -10.65 -8.34 12.22
N ALA A 14 -11.55 -8.23 11.23
CA ALA A 14 -12.00 -6.96 10.71
C ALA A 14 -12.69 -6.13 11.82
N PRO A 15 -12.11 -4.99 12.25
CA PRO A 15 -12.74 -4.13 13.25
C PRO A 15 -13.90 -3.35 12.63
N VAL A 16 -14.60 -2.58 13.46
CA VAL A 16 -15.59 -1.62 12.97
C VAL A 16 -14.90 -0.63 12.01
N PHE A 17 -15.45 -0.51 10.81
CA PHE A 17 -14.96 0.42 9.79
C PHE A 17 -15.68 1.77 9.93
N TYR A 18 -14.92 2.86 9.96
CA TYR A 18 -15.44 4.22 9.97
C TYR A 18 -15.05 4.90 8.66
N TYR A 19 -16.02 5.52 7.99
CA TYR A 19 -15.74 6.32 6.81
C TYR A 19 -14.91 7.56 7.18
N ALA A 20 -13.86 7.81 6.42
CA ALA A 20 -13.18 9.11 6.40
C ALA A 20 -14.08 10.17 5.73
N GLU A 21 -13.77 11.44 5.95
CA GLU A 21 -14.49 12.59 5.42
C GLU A 21 -14.61 12.54 3.88
N ASP A 22 -15.64 13.15 3.31
CA ASP A 22 -15.92 13.10 1.85
C ASP A 22 -14.72 13.53 0.99
N TYR A 23 -13.92 14.47 1.49
CA TYR A 23 -12.69 14.92 0.86
C TYR A 23 -11.71 13.76 0.57
N HIS A 24 -11.63 12.77 1.46
CA HIS A 24 -10.76 11.60 1.30
C HIS A 24 -11.32 10.59 0.29
N GLN A 25 -12.63 10.62 0.04
CA GLN A 25 -13.28 9.71 -0.89
C GLN A 25 -12.88 10.06 -2.33
N GLN A 26 -12.30 9.07 -3.02
CA GLN A 26 -11.79 9.21 -4.38
C GLN A 26 -10.79 10.37 -4.53
N TYR A 27 -9.99 10.65 -3.50
CA TYR A 27 -9.10 11.83 -3.45
C TYR A 27 -8.23 11.99 -4.71
N LEU A 28 -7.53 10.93 -5.15
CA LEU A 28 -6.67 10.99 -6.35
C LEU A 28 -7.47 11.05 -7.66
N GLY A 29 -8.72 10.60 -7.67
CA GLY A 29 -9.64 10.80 -8.80
C GLY A 29 -10.12 12.25 -8.90
N LYS A 30 -10.36 12.90 -7.75
CA LYS A 30 -10.71 14.32 -7.64
C LYS A 30 -9.50 15.24 -7.88
N ASN A 31 -8.29 14.79 -7.53
CA ASN A 31 -7.04 15.54 -7.61
C ASN A 31 -6.01 14.74 -8.44
N PRO A 32 -5.99 14.86 -9.78
CA PRO A 32 -5.14 14.03 -10.65
C PRO A 32 -3.64 14.24 -10.43
N ASN A 33 -3.23 15.41 -9.90
CA ASN A 33 -1.86 15.70 -9.48
C ASN A 33 -1.68 15.59 -7.95
N GLY A 34 -2.63 14.96 -7.26
CA GLY A 34 -2.61 14.75 -5.82
C GLY A 34 -1.51 13.78 -5.41
N TYR A 35 -0.98 13.97 -4.20
CA TYR A 35 0.13 13.16 -3.72
C TYR A 35 -0.37 11.85 -3.11
N CYS A 36 0.14 10.72 -3.62
CA CYS A 36 -0.14 9.38 -3.10
C CYS A 36 0.96 8.88 -2.14
N GLY A 37 2.22 9.28 -2.39
CA GLY A 37 3.37 8.88 -1.57
C GLY A 37 3.78 7.42 -1.66
N LEU A 38 3.20 6.63 -2.58
CA LEU A 38 3.60 5.24 -2.78
C LEU A 38 4.95 5.15 -3.50
N GLY A 39 5.98 4.70 -2.79
CA GLY A 39 7.30 4.36 -3.34
C GLY A 39 7.44 2.90 -3.77
N GLY A 40 6.49 2.03 -3.40
CA GLY A 40 6.59 0.58 -3.58
C GLY A 40 7.67 -0.06 -2.70
N THR A 41 7.84 -1.38 -2.81
CA THR A 41 8.83 -2.14 -2.04
C THR A 41 10.21 -2.20 -2.70
N GLY A 42 10.33 -1.72 -3.94
CA GLY A 42 11.58 -1.72 -4.70
C GLY A 42 12.12 -3.12 -5.07
N VAL A 43 11.33 -4.19 -4.85
CA VAL A 43 11.74 -5.57 -5.15
C VAL A 43 10.89 -6.19 -6.24
N THR A 44 11.54 -6.93 -7.13
CA THR A 44 10.87 -7.77 -8.12
C THR A 44 10.40 -9.07 -7.49
N CYS A 45 9.16 -9.46 -7.79
CA CYS A 45 8.65 -10.78 -7.43
C CYS A 45 9.45 -11.88 -8.15
N GLN A 46 10.00 -12.84 -7.41
CA GLN A 46 10.86 -13.88 -8.00
C GLN A 46 10.09 -14.98 -8.74
N ILE A 47 8.76 -14.89 -8.79
CA ILE A 47 7.91 -15.81 -9.55
C ILE A 47 8.17 -15.57 -11.05
N GLY A 48 8.79 -16.55 -11.72
CA GLY A 48 9.05 -16.52 -13.17
C GLY A 48 10.46 -16.09 -13.58
N VAL A 49 11.34 -15.74 -12.63
CA VAL A 49 12.79 -15.66 -12.90
C VAL A 49 13.40 -17.02 -12.55
N SER A 50 13.56 -17.85 -13.58
CA SER A 50 14.36 -19.08 -13.47
C SER A 50 15.77 -18.69 -13.00
N SER A 51 16.22 -19.30 -11.91
CA SER A 51 17.60 -19.26 -11.44
C SER A 51 18.58 -19.79 -12.48
#